data_AF-A0A5D2UQT3-F1
#
_entry.id   AF-A0A5D2UQT3-F1
#
_cell.length_a   1.000
_cell.length_b   1.000
_cell.length_c   1.000
_cell.angle_alpha   90.00
_cell.angle_beta   90.00
_cell.angle_gamma   90.00
#
_symmetry.space_group_name_H-M   'P 1'
#
loop_
_entity.id
_entity.type
_entity.pdbx_description
1 polymer ?
#
loop_
_entity_poly.entity_id
_entity_poly.type
_entity_poly.pdbx_seq_one_letter_code
_entity_poly.pdbx_strand_id
1 'polypeptide(L)'
;MEATNSTDSEPVSKPQLIYRCKRCRRIVASEETIVPHERGKGEASFKWRKRSGHNIGDEEKGSTQCSSIFVEPLKWMQPVQEGYVEEKLQCMSCKSRLGSFNWAGMQCNCGAWVNPAFQLHKSRLDECYM
;
A
#
# COMPACT_ATOMS: atom_id res chain seq x y z
N MET A 1 -40.73 -31.62 -21.30
CA MET A 1 -39.46 -30.95 -21.64
C MET A 1 -39.10 -30.11 -20.43
N GLU A 2 -38.39 -30.70 -19.48
CA GLU A 2 -37.94 -30.01 -18.26
C GLU A 2 -36.47 -30.32 -18.06
N ALA A 3 -35.67 -29.28 -17.93
CA ALA A 3 -34.42 -29.26 -17.18
C ALA A 3 -34.04 -27.79 -16.98
N THR A 4 -34.49 -27.22 -15.86
CA THR A 4 -33.98 -25.96 -15.33
C THR A 4 -32.59 -26.20 -14.73
N ASN A 5 -31.53 -25.69 -15.37
CA ASN A 5 -30.20 -25.66 -14.79
C ASN A 5 -30.08 -24.44 -13.87
N SER A 6 -30.43 -24.63 -12.60
CA SER A 6 -30.09 -23.73 -11.51
C SER A 6 -28.57 -23.77 -11.30
N THR A 7 -27.89 -22.70 -11.71
CA THR A 7 -26.46 -22.51 -11.42
C THR A 7 -26.37 -21.71 -10.14
N ASP A 8 -26.38 -22.41 -9.01
CA ASP A 8 -26.11 -21.81 -7.69
C ASP A 8 -24.60 -21.86 -7.46
N SER A 9 -23.91 -20.76 -7.75
CA SER A 9 -22.49 -20.60 -7.46
C SER A 9 -22.35 -19.77 -6.19
N GLU A 10 -22.48 -20.45 -5.05
CA GLU A 10 -22.12 -19.92 -3.74
C GLU A 10 -20.67 -19.37 -3.79
N PRO A 11 -20.42 -18.10 -3.46
CA PRO A 11 -19.07 -17.56 -3.44
C PRO A 11 -18.32 -18.16 -2.27
N VAL A 12 -17.35 -19.03 -2.56
CA VAL A 12 -16.34 -19.49 -1.59
C VAL A 12 -15.67 -18.26 -0.98
N SER A 13 -16.01 -17.97 0.28
CA SER A 13 -15.56 -16.79 1.00
C SER A 13 -14.05 -16.90 1.29
N LYS A 14 -13.23 -16.35 0.40
CA LYS A 14 -11.80 -16.15 0.68
C LYS A 14 -11.65 -15.20 1.87
N PRO A 15 -10.72 -15.47 2.81
CA PRO A 15 -10.49 -14.58 3.94
C PRO A 15 -10.09 -13.20 3.44
N GLN A 16 -10.76 -12.14 3.91
CA GLN A 16 -10.50 -10.78 3.47
C GLN A 16 -9.38 -10.15 4.28
N LEU A 17 -8.27 -9.80 3.64
CA LEU A 17 -7.18 -9.08 4.30
C LEU A 17 -7.56 -7.60 4.49
N ILE A 18 -7.54 -7.16 5.74
CA ILE A 18 -7.79 -5.77 6.14
C ILE A 18 -6.60 -5.18 6.89
N TYR A 19 -6.43 -3.87 6.75
CA TYR A 19 -5.39 -3.11 7.42
C TYR A 19 -6.00 -2.19 8.46
N ARG A 20 -5.49 -2.29 9.69
CA ARG A 20 -5.91 -1.49 10.82
C ARG A 20 -4.80 -0.55 11.26
N CYS A 21 -5.16 0.63 11.76
CA CYS A 21 -4.20 1.52 12.40
C CYS A 21 -3.61 0.85 13.63
N LYS A 22 -2.28 0.76 13.70
CA LYS A 22 -1.57 0.09 14.81
C LYS A 22 -1.84 0.70 16.19
N ARG A 23 -2.18 1.99 16.24
CA ARG A 23 -2.44 2.72 17.49
C ARG A 23 -3.85 2.54 18.04
N CYS A 24 -4.87 2.51 17.17
CA CYS A 24 -6.28 2.54 17.60
C CYS A 24 -7.15 1.44 17.00
N ARG A 25 -6.57 0.55 16.19
CA ARG A 25 -7.22 -0.61 15.53
C ARG A 25 -8.39 -0.30 14.61
N ARG A 26 -8.67 0.98 14.31
CA ARG A 26 -9.60 1.42 13.27
C ARG A 26 -9.13 0.91 11.91
N ILE A 27 -10.04 0.37 11.11
CA ILE A 27 -9.79 -0.08 9.73
C ILE A 27 -9.44 1.15 8.88
N VAL A 28 -8.37 1.04 8.09
CA VAL A 28 -7.86 2.13 7.25
C VAL A 28 -7.67 1.74 5.78
N ALA A 29 -7.57 0.45 5.46
CA ALA A 29 -7.57 -0.06 4.09
C ALA A 29 -8.01 -1.52 4.06
N SER A 30 -8.41 -2.02 2.90
CA SER A 30 -8.63 -3.44 2.60
C SER A 30 -7.77 -3.87 1.42
N GLU A 31 -7.61 -5.18 1.22
CA GLU A 31 -6.88 -5.74 0.07
C GLU A 31 -7.39 -5.21 -1.28
N GLU A 32 -8.71 -5.08 -1.42
CA GLU A 32 -9.37 -4.57 -2.63
C GLU A 32 -8.93 -3.15 -3.00
N THR A 33 -8.56 -2.34 -1.99
CA THR A 33 -8.13 -0.96 -2.21
C THR A 33 -6.64 -0.82 -2.51
N ILE A 34 -5.88 -1.92 -2.46
CA ILE A 34 -4.45 -1.90 -2.72
C ILE A 34 -4.20 -1.73 -4.21
N VAL A 35 -3.35 -0.75 -4.53
CA VAL A 35 -2.79 -0.58 -5.87
C VAL A 35 -1.46 -1.34 -5.90
N PRO A 36 -1.37 -2.48 -6.62
CA PRO A 36 -0.12 -3.20 -6.77
C PRO A 36 0.84 -2.38 -7.65
N HIS A 37 2.14 -2.54 -7.39
CA HIS A 37 3.18 -2.07 -8.30
C HIS A 37 4.23 -3.15 -8.50
N GLU A 38 4.77 -3.22 -9.71
CA GLU A 38 5.91 -4.08 -10.02
C GLU A 38 7.16 -3.58 -9.28
N ARG A 39 7.97 -4.52 -8.79
CA ARG A 39 9.19 -4.18 -8.06
C ARG A 39 10.17 -3.48 -9.00
N GLY A 40 10.70 -2.34 -8.57
CA GLY A 40 11.70 -1.59 -9.34
C GLY A 40 13.08 -2.22 -9.28
N LYS A 41 14.08 -1.54 -9.86
CA LYS A 41 15.47 -2.02 -9.92
C LYS A 41 16.24 -1.86 -8.59
N GLY A 42 15.54 -1.80 -7.46
CA GLY A 42 16.15 -1.62 -6.13
C GLY A 42 17.00 -0.35 -6.04
N GLU A 43 18.10 -0.41 -5.26
CA GLU A 43 19.03 0.70 -5.01
C GLU A 43 19.58 1.37 -6.29
N ALA A 44 19.64 0.64 -7.41
CA ALA A 44 20.07 1.19 -8.69
C ALA A 44 19.18 2.36 -9.16
N SER A 45 17.90 2.36 -8.78
CA SER A 45 16.94 3.43 -9.12
C SER A 45 17.08 4.67 -8.22
N PHE A 46 17.88 4.59 -7.15
CA PHE A 46 18.05 5.69 -6.20
C PHE A 46 19.22 6.58 -6.61
N LYS A 47 19.14 7.86 -6.25
CA LYS A 47 20.27 8.80 -6.38
C LYS A 47 21.50 8.19 -5.71
N TRP A 48 22.67 8.33 -6.33
CA TRP A 48 23.93 7.74 -5.87
C TRP A 48 24.18 7.91 -4.35
N ARG A 49 23.88 9.10 -3.80
CA ARG A 49 24.04 9.43 -2.37
C ARG A 49 23.14 8.64 -1.41
N LYS A 50 22.06 8.05 -1.92
CA LYS A 50 21.10 7.24 -1.17
C LYS A 50 21.35 5.74 -1.33
N ARG A 51 22.34 5.35 -2.15
CA ARG A 51 22.76 3.95 -2.25
C ARG A 51 23.56 3.62 -1.00
N SER A 52 23.31 2.45 -0.44
CA SER A 52 24.14 1.91 0.62
C SER A 52 25.54 1.79 0.04
N GLY A 53 26.57 2.33 0.70
CA GLY A 53 27.98 2.21 0.26
C GLY A 53 28.54 0.78 0.38
N HIS A 54 27.70 -0.23 0.17
CA HIS A 54 28.08 -1.63 0.20
C HIS A 54 28.74 -2.02 -1.11
N ASN A 55 29.83 -2.77 -0.97
CA ASN A 55 30.67 -3.22 -2.07
C ASN A 55 29.84 -3.89 -3.17
N ILE A 56 30.21 -3.59 -4.41
CA ILE A 56 29.77 -4.27 -5.63
C ILE A 56 30.11 -5.76 -5.46
N GLY A 57 29.14 -6.58 -5.03
CA GLY A 57 29.41 -7.99 -4.72
C GLY A 57 28.27 -8.82 -4.14
N ASP A 58 27.14 -8.25 -3.74
CA ASP A 58 25.95 -9.00 -3.32
C ASP A 58 24.82 -8.84 -4.37
N GLU A 59 25.00 -9.48 -5.53
CA GLU A 59 23.96 -9.54 -6.58
C GLU A 59 22.82 -10.52 -6.26
N GLU A 60 22.81 -11.19 -5.10
CA GLU A 60 21.87 -12.29 -4.84
C GLU A 60 21.24 -12.36 -3.44
N LYS A 61 21.16 -11.26 -2.68
CA LYS A 61 20.42 -11.27 -1.40
C LYS A 61 19.31 -10.25 -1.29
N GLY A 62 18.13 -10.74 -1.72
CA GLY A 62 16.89 -10.42 -1.05
C GLY A 62 16.10 -9.38 -1.79
N SER A 63 15.08 -9.84 -2.50
CA SER A 63 14.02 -8.97 -2.98
C SER A 63 13.47 -8.13 -1.83
N THR A 64 13.91 -6.87 -1.71
CA THR A 64 13.51 -6.01 -0.58
C THR A 64 12.00 -5.85 -0.64
N GLN A 65 11.29 -6.47 0.30
CA GLN A 65 9.85 -6.35 0.38
C GLN A 65 9.49 -4.88 0.57
N CYS A 66 8.46 -4.41 -0.15
CA CYS A 66 8.01 -3.03 -0.01
C CYS A 66 7.58 -2.78 1.45
N SER A 67 8.18 -1.76 2.07
CA SER A 67 7.92 -1.35 3.46
C SER A 67 6.58 -0.64 3.64
N SER A 68 5.91 -0.34 2.53
CA SER A 68 4.64 0.38 2.48
C SER A 68 3.72 -0.27 1.47
N ILE A 69 2.42 -0.17 1.72
CA ILE A 69 1.38 -0.46 0.74
C ILE A 69 0.96 0.84 0.05
N PHE A 70 0.47 0.72 -1.17
CA PHE A 70 -0.15 1.81 -1.90
C PHE A 70 -1.62 1.49 -2.09
N VAL A 71 -2.47 2.49 -1.99
CA VAL A 71 -3.92 2.32 -2.08
C VAL A 71 -4.52 3.34 -3.03
N GLU A 72 -5.76 3.09 -3.46
CA GLU A 72 -6.57 4.14 -4.07
C GLU A 72 -6.92 5.22 -3.03
N PRO A 73 -7.21 6.47 -3.45
CA PRO A 73 -7.64 7.51 -2.51
C PRO A 73 -8.92 7.08 -1.75
N LEU A 74 -8.83 7.00 -0.43
CA LEU A 74 -9.94 6.56 0.43
C LEU A 74 -10.69 7.75 1.02
N LYS A 75 -12.01 7.58 1.22
CA LYS A 75 -12.91 8.64 1.73
C LYS A 75 -12.47 9.28 3.05
N TRP A 76 -11.69 8.58 3.87
CA TRP A 76 -11.21 9.10 5.15
C TRP A 76 -9.98 10.01 5.03
N MET A 77 -9.33 10.05 3.85
CA MET A 77 -8.13 10.86 3.60
C MET A 77 -8.51 12.33 3.38
N GLN A 78 -8.83 13.05 4.46
CA GLN A 78 -9.33 14.44 4.43
C GLN A 78 -8.50 15.40 3.54
N PRO A 79 -7.16 15.40 3.57
CA PRO A 79 -6.39 16.36 2.76
C PRO A 79 -6.59 16.17 1.26
N VAL A 80 -6.99 14.98 0.82
CA VAL A 80 -7.32 14.70 -0.59
C VAL A 80 -8.60 15.43 -0.99
N GLN A 81 -9.58 15.49 -0.10
CA GLN A 81 -10.86 16.18 -0.32
C GLN A 81 -10.70 17.71 -0.27
N GLU A 82 -9.74 18.19 0.51
CA GLU A 82 -9.41 19.62 0.63
C GLU A 82 -8.59 20.15 -0.57
N GLY A 83 -8.25 19.29 -1.54
CA GLY A 83 -7.59 19.68 -2.78
C GLY A 83 -6.06 19.78 -2.69
N TYR A 84 -5.44 19.21 -1.65
CA TYR A 84 -3.97 19.18 -1.56
C TYR A 84 -3.36 18.26 -2.62
N VAL A 85 -2.20 18.67 -3.15
CA VAL A 85 -1.43 17.90 -4.14
C VAL A 85 -0.51 16.87 -3.46
N GLU A 86 -0.03 17.18 -2.25
CA GLU A 86 0.75 16.30 -1.41
C GLU A 86 0.51 16.61 0.08
N GLU A 87 0.30 15.58 0.90
CA GLU A 87 0.31 15.72 2.36
C GLU A 87 0.47 14.35 3.07
N LYS A 88 0.62 14.39 4.39
CA LYS A 88 0.61 13.27 5.32
C LYS A 88 -0.80 12.72 5.49
N LEU A 89 -0.89 11.40 5.57
CA LEU A 89 -2.11 10.69 5.89
C LEU A 89 -2.13 10.38 7.39
N GLN A 90 -3.16 10.87 8.07
CA GLN A 90 -3.36 10.68 9.51
C GLN A 90 -4.61 9.83 9.79
N CYS A 91 -4.53 8.98 10.81
CA CYS A 91 -5.69 8.21 11.23
C CYS A 91 -6.81 9.13 11.74
N MET A 92 -8.03 8.94 11.24
CA MET A 92 -9.20 9.72 11.68
C MET A 92 -9.52 9.60 13.16
N SER A 93 -9.14 8.49 13.83
CA SER A 93 -9.44 8.28 15.26
C SER A 93 -8.43 8.94 16.17
N CYS A 94 -7.15 8.59 15.99
CA CYS A 94 -6.09 8.88 16.95
C CYS A 94 -5.05 9.87 16.43
N LYS A 95 -5.28 10.42 15.22
CA LYS A 95 -4.44 11.40 14.53
C LYS A 95 -2.97 10.97 14.37
N SER A 96 -2.66 9.68 14.53
CA SER A 96 -1.32 9.16 14.27
C SER A 96 -1.05 9.16 12.77
N ARG A 97 0.20 9.45 12.39
CA ARG A 97 0.63 9.40 11.00
C ARG A 97 0.71 7.94 10.52
N LEU A 98 -0.02 7.66 9.44
CA LEU A 98 -0.04 6.35 8.77
C LEU A 98 0.84 6.34 7.52
N GLY A 99 0.98 7.49 6.86
CA GLY A 99 1.80 7.62 5.67
C GLY A 99 1.71 9.01 5.05
N SER A 100 1.65 9.08 3.73
CA SER A 100 1.54 10.32 2.94
C SER A 100 1.08 10.01 1.53
N PHE A 101 0.58 11.02 0.83
CA PHE A 101 0.26 10.93 -0.58
C PHE A 101 0.93 12.03 -1.39
N ASN A 102 1.12 11.76 -2.68
CA ASN A 102 1.53 12.74 -3.68
C ASN A 102 0.88 12.36 -5.03
N TRP A 103 0.13 13.29 -5.63
CA TRP A 103 -0.55 13.08 -6.91
C TRP A 103 0.41 12.98 -8.10
N ALA A 104 1.58 13.63 -8.04
CA ALA A 104 2.65 13.45 -9.03
C ALA A 104 3.36 12.10 -8.89
N GLY A 105 3.11 11.36 -7.80
CA GLY A 105 3.67 10.05 -7.54
C GLY A 105 4.86 10.07 -6.59
N MET A 106 5.33 8.90 -6.20
CA MET A 106 6.47 8.73 -5.29
C MET A 106 7.28 7.48 -5.63
N GLN A 107 8.57 7.52 -5.31
CA GLN A 107 9.46 6.36 -5.40
C GLN A 107 9.24 5.43 -4.20
N CYS A 108 8.91 4.16 -4.46
CA CYS A 108 8.87 3.10 -3.47
C CYS A 108 10.29 2.67 -3.05
N ASN A 109 10.43 2.05 -1.88
CA ASN A 109 11.69 1.50 -1.41
C ASN A 109 12.25 0.37 -2.29
N CYS A 110 11.41 -0.26 -3.13
CA CYS A 110 11.85 -1.21 -4.15
C CYS A 110 12.42 -0.51 -5.41
N GLY A 111 12.40 0.82 -5.48
CA GLY A 111 12.85 1.62 -6.61
C GLY A 111 11.77 1.94 -7.64
N ALA A 112 10.58 1.33 -7.56
CA ALA A 112 9.47 1.59 -8.47
C ALA A 112 8.89 3.00 -8.29
N TRP A 113 8.48 3.64 -9.38
CA TRP A 113 7.70 4.88 -9.33
C TRP A 113 6.21 4.53 -9.31
N VAL A 114 5.50 4.98 -8.28
CA VAL A 114 4.05 4.75 -8.14
C VAL A 114 3.32 6.06 -8.41
N ASN A 115 2.31 6.04 -9.27
CA ASN A 115 1.47 7.21 -9.59
C ASN A 115 0.00 6.78 -9.82
N PRO A 116 -0.98 7.45 -9.19
CA PRO A 116 -0.82 8.37 -8.06
C PRO A 116 -0.34 7.59 -6.82
N ALA A 117 0.38 8.25 -5.90
CA ALA A 117 0.98 7.56 -4.76
C ALA A 117 0.24 7.90 -3.46
N PHE A 118 -0.64 7.02 -2.99
CA PHE A 118 -1.20 7.07 -1.62
C PHE A 118 -0.55 5.98 -0.78
N GLN A 119 0.50 6.35 -0.06
CA GLN A 119 1.35 5.42 0.66
C GLN A 119 0.90 5.28 2.11
N LEU A 120 0.76 4.04 2.58
CA LEU A 120 0.63 3.71 4.00
C LEU A 120 1.79 2.81 4.45
N HIS A 121 2.45 3.19 5.53
CA HIS A 121 3.60 2.45 6.04
C HIS A 121 3.17 1.20 6.81
N LYS A 122 3.67 0.02 6.43
CA LYS A 122 3.34 -1.25 7.12
C LYS A 122 3.69 -1.22 8.60
N SER A 123 4.74 -0.50 8.99
CA SER A 123 5.13 -0.33 10.40
C SER A 123 4.10 0.40 11.26
N ARG A 124 3.15 1.12 10.64
CA ARG A 124 2.06 1.86 11.30
C ARG A 124 0.70 1.16 11.18
N LEU A 125 0.68 -0.01 10.54
CA LEU A 125 -0.52 -0.80 10.29
C LEU A 125 -0.40 -2.17 10.97
N ASP A 126 -1.55 -2.78 11.21
CA ASP A 126 -1.67 -4.20 11.52
C ASP A 126 -2.48 -4.87 10.41
N GLU A 127 -1.98 -6.01 9.95
CA GLU A 127 -2.65 -6.90 8.99
C GLU A 127 -3.56 -7.85 9.76
N CYS A 128 -4.83 -7.93 9.38
CA CYS A 128 -5.81 -8.84 9.98
C CYS A 128 -6.58 -9.55 8.87
N TYR A 129 -6.80 -10.86 9.03
CA TYR A 129 -7.64 -11.65 8.14
C TYR A 129 -9.03 -11.77 8.79
N MET A 130 -10.06 -11.41 8.02
CA MET A 130 -11.47 -11.62 8.37
C MET A 130 -12.03 -12.86 7.68
#